data_AF-A0A2M8NR37-F1
#
_entry.id   AF-A0A2M8NR37-F1
#
_cell.length_a   1.000
_cell.length_b   1.000
_cell.length_c   1.000
_cell.angle_alpha   90.00
_cell.angle_beta   90.00
_cell.angle_gamma   90.00
#
_symmetry.space_group_name_H-M   'P 1'
#
loop_
_entity.id
_entity.type
_entity.pdbx_description
1 polymer ?
#
loop_
_entity_poly.entity_id
_entity_poly.type
_entity_poly.pdbx_seq_one_letter_code
_entity_poly.pdbx_strand_id
1 'polypeptide(L)'
;MITHPHPQQIIFVTIILNFVVSIAFTTVSRRIFGNTEFFNLGEGGRWFLNLITLLPLMMSIVAYYTLRRKIPMGRYISLVILYFTFVMSIVGLLHVMKFFISFTFMVDSIMQNIQWAILLPVAYALFWIGGQFDEKNRWRGWLEQAGIGLGIAVIIFLLFSANFLASMNSLISTYLDYPVRESAWVLTLTAIIYGITFWRMLKLGDYFGERPDQNAAWQGWLLLSPNIIGFLIFFAGPLLLSLYLSFTDATVGRIPQEIEARNYQYALGLEFKVWDEANPYAAQLVKLTQNSSPVLQDLPTVRLLAQSYLSRGYTPLVILPFKQITGVDVIVGALDRLFWISLRNTLMFCFLLVILSTIPALGLSLILNSKLPGMKLFRALYFLPSIAAVVGTALIWKWLY
;
A
#
# COMPACT_ATOMS: atom_id res chain seq x y z
N MET A 1 8.98 16.69 42.83
CA MET A 1 10.25 15.98 42.62
C MET A 1 9.96 14.69 41.85
N ILE A 2 10.04 14.73 40.53
CA ILE A 2 9.99 13.51 39.71
C ILE A 2 11.41 12.96 39.74
N THR A 3 11.60 11.77 40.31
CA THR A 3 12.90 11.10 40.38
C THR A 3 13.47 11.00 38.97
N HIS A 4 14.57 11.72 38.69
CA HIS A 4 15.28 11.57 37.43
C HIS A 4 15.75 10.11 37.34
N PRO A 5 15.31 9.35 36.32
CA PRO A 5 15.72 7.97 36.20
C PRO A 5 17.22 7.92 35.93
N HIS A 6 17.96 7.05 36.63
CA HIS A 6 19.41 6.90 36.44
C HIS A 6 19.72 6.55 34.97
N PRO A 7 20.27 7.47 34.16
CA PRO A 7 20.42 7.28 32.72
C PRO A 7 21.26 6.06 32.36
N GLN A 8 22.27 5.76 33.18
CA GLN A 8 23.15 4.60 33.01
C GLN A 8 22.40 3.27 33.14
N GLN A 9 21.42 3.16 34.04
CA GLN A 9 20.61 1.96 34.20
C GLN A 9 19.72 1.74 32.97
N ILE A 10 19.09 2.80 32.45
CA ILE A 10 18.25 2.70 31.25
C ILE A 10 19.09 2.27 30.05
N ILE A 11 20.29 2.84 29.88
CA ILE A 11 21.18 2.48 28.77
C ILE A 11 21.62 1.01 28.88
N PHE A 12 21.98 0.56 30.08
CA PHE A 12 22.37 -0.83 30.31
C PHE A 12 21.23 -1.80 29.98
N VAL A 13 20.02 -1.54 30.47
CA VAL A 13 18.83 -2.34 30.16
C VAL A 13 18.52 -2.32 28.66
N THR A 14 18.61 -1.15 28.02
CA THR A 14 18.36 -0.99 26.57
C THR A 14 19.33 -1.82 25.74
N ILE A 15 20.62 -1.82 26.10
CA ILE A 15 21.63 -2.65 25.44
C ILE A 15 21.24 -4.13 25.51
N ILE A 16 20.87 -4.63 26.69
CA ILE A 16 20.47 -6.03 26.88
C ILE A 16 19.25 -6.35 26.01
N LEU A 17 18.22 -5.52 26.05
CA LEU A 17 16.99 -5.72 25.27
C LEU A 17 17.29 -5.73 23.76
N ASN A 18 18.10 -4.80 23.26
CA ASN A 18 18.50 -4.79 21.85
C ASN A 18 19.13 -6.13 21.43
N PHE A 19 20.04 -6.68 22.24
CA PHE A 19 20.64 -7.99 21.96
C PHE A 19 19.62 -9.14 22.03
N VAL A 20 18.68 -9.11 22.98
CA VAL A 20 17.60 -10.11 23.08
C VAL A 20 16.77 -10.13 21.79
N VAL A 21 16.39 -8.95 21.25
CA VAL A 21 15.68 -8.86 19.97
C VAL A 21 16.51 -9.45 18.84
N SER A 22 17.80 -9.10 18.75
CA SER A 22 18.67 -9.61 17.69
C SER A 22 18.81 -11.13 17.72
N ILE A 23 18.91 -11.74 18.91
CA ILE A 23 18.94 -13.19 19.06
C ILE A 23 17.62 -13.79 18.58
N ALA A 24 16.48 -13.25 19.02
CA ALA A 24 15.16 -13.71 18.60
C ALA A 24 14.99 -13.65 17.08
N PHE A 25 15.37 -12.53 16.44
CA PHE A 25 15.31 -12.38 14.98
C PHE A 25 16.23 -13.36 14.25
N THR A 26 17.43 -13.61 14.77
CA THR A 26 18.36 -14.59 14.20
C THR A 26 17.80 -16.00 14.30
N THR A 27 17.12 -16.35 15.39
CA THR A 27 16.46 -17.65 15.56
C THR A 27 15.28 -17.81 14.59
N VAL A 28 14.46 -16.76 14.44
CA VAL A 28 13.35 -16.74 13.47
C VAL A 28 13.90 -16.90 12.06
N SER A 29 14.94 -16.15 11.70
CA SER A 29 15.65 -16.27 10.43
C SER A 29 16.05 -17.73 10.15
N ARG A 30 16.78 -18.37 11.08
CA ARG A 30 17.19 -19.78 10.93
C ARG A 30 16.03 -20.75 10.74
N ARG A 31 14.92 -20.57 11.47
CA ARG A 31 13.71 -21.41 11.33
C ARG A 31 13.07 -21.23 9.95
N ILE A 32 13.01 -20.00 9.49
CA ILE A 32 12.49 -19.63 8.17
C ILE A 32 13.36 -20.25 7.06
N PHE A 33 14.69 -20.24 7.18
CA PHE A 33 15.60 -20.89 6.23
C PHE A 33 15.55 -22.42 6.25
N GLY A 34 15.29 -23.02 7.41
CA GLY A 34 15.16 -24.47 7.55
C GLY A 34 13.90 -25.04 6.89
N ASN A 35 12.93 -24.19 6.56
CA ASN A 35 11.66 -24.63 5.96
C ASN A 35 11.67 -24.44 4.44
N THR A 36 11.90 -25.52 3.70
CA THR A 36 11.93 -25.54 2.23
C THR A 36 10.57 -25.23 1.59
N GLU A 37 9.45 -25.41 2.31
CA GLU A 37 8.10 -25.17 1.79
C GLU A 37 7.65 -23.72 1.91
N PHE A 38 8.25 -22.94 2.81
CA PHE A 38 7.82 -21.56 3.09
C PHE A 38 8.19 -20.59 1.95
N PHE A 39 9.13 -20.96 1.06
CA PHE A 39 9.62 -20.09 -0.02
C PHE A 39 9.51 -20.70 -1.41
N ASN A 40 8.33 -20.57 -2.01
CA ASN A 40 8.17 -20.69 -3.46
C ASN A 40 8.64 -19.42 -4.23
N LEU A 41 9.53 -18.60 -3.66
CA LEU A 41 9.98 -17.31 -4.20
C LEU A 41 11.38 -17.36 -4.86
N GLY A 42 11.97 -18.55 -5.02
CA GLY A 42 13.29 -18.75 -5.61
C GLY A 42 14.46 -18.47 -4.63
N GLU A 43 15.69 -18.38 -5.15
CA GLU A 43 16.90 -18.09 -4.35
C GLU A 43 17.02 -16.62 -3.94
N GLY A 44 16.74 -15.68 -4.84
CA GLY A 44 16.79 -14.25 -4.53
C GLY A 44 15.84 -13.81 -3.40
N GLY A 45 14.60 -14.30 -3.41
CA GLY A 45 13.63 -14.01 -2.33
C GLY A 45 14.09 -14.50 -0.96
N ARG A 46 14.78 -15.65 -0.92
CA ARG A 46 15.38 -16.19 0.31
C ARG A 46 16.50 -15.30 0.83
N TRP A 47 17.42 -14.85 -0.04
CA TRP A 47 18.51 -13.95 0.35
C TRP A 47 18.03 -12.59 0.86
N PHE A 48 17.04 -12.00 0.19
CA PHE A 48 16.45 -10.71 0.59
C PHE A 48 15.88 -10.76 2.02
N LEU A 49 15.14 -11.82 2.34
CA LEU A 49 14.58 -12.00 3.68
C LEU A 49 15.67 -12.27 4.73
N ASN A 50 16.76 -12.96 4.35
CA ASN A 50 17.91 -13.13 5.24
C ASN A 50 18.47 -11.77 5.66
N LEU A 51 18.73 -10.93 4.66
CA LEU A 51 19.31 -9.61 4.87
C LEU A 51 18.44 -8.75 5.80
N ILE A 52 17.11 -8.77 5.60
CA ILE A 52 16.16 -8.08 6.48
C ILE A 52 16.21 -8.63 7.91
N THR A 53 16.30 -9.94 8.08
CA THR A 53 16.30 -10.56 9.42
C THR A 53 17.62 -10.36 10.18
N LEU A 54 18.73 -10.10 9.48
CA LEU A 54 20.04 -9.79 10.07
C LEU A 54 20.20 -8.31 10.44
N LEU A 55 19.38 -7.43 9.87
CA LEU A 55 19.43 -5.99 10.11
C LEU A 55 19.30 -5.61 11.61
N PRO A 56 18.40 -6.21 12.41
CA PRO A 56 18.36 -5.97 13.86
C PRO A 56 19.65 -6.35 14.59
N LEU A 57 20.38 -7.36 14.15
CA LEU A 57 21.67 -7.74 14.75
C LEU A 57 22.71 -6.64 14.50
N MET A 58 22.82 -6.17 13.25
CA MET A 58 23.72 -5.08 12.90
C MET A 58 23.38 -3.80 13.67
N MET A 59 22.09 -3.44 13.74
CA MET A 59 21.62 -2.28 14.49
C MET A 59 21.97 -2.38 15.98
N SER A 60 21.76 -3.54 16.62
CA SER A 60 22.09 -3.72 18.04
C SER A 60 23.58 -3.62 18.33
N ILE A 61 24.45 -4.13 17.44
CA ILE A 61 25.91 -3.99 17.57
C ILE A 61 26.31 -2.51 17.47
N VAL A 62 25.80 -1.79 16.46
CA VAL A 62 26.09 -0.36 16.30
C VAL A 62 25.56 0.45 17.51
N ALA A 63 24.34 0.15 17.95
CA ALA A 63 23.73 0.76 19.13
C ALA A 63 24.58 0.55 20.39
N TYR A 64 25.11 -0.66 20.61
CA TYR A 64 25.97 -0.95 21.76
C TYR A 64 27.19 -0.02 21.84
N TYR A 65 27.95 0.12 20.75
CA TYR A 65 29.16 0.95 20.73
C TYR A 65 28.82 2.44 20.85
N THR A 66 27.78 2.90 20.18
CA THR A 66 27.37 4.31 20.16
C THR A 66 26.72 4.75 21.48
N LEU A 67 25.91 3.90 22.12
CA LEU A 67 25.33 4.18 23.43
C LEU A 67 26.39 4.32 24.53
N ARG A 68 27.41 3.43 24.54
CA ARG A 68 28.51 3.52 25.51
C ARG A 68 29.33 4.80 25.35
N ARG A 69 29.46 5.28 24.11
CA ARG A 69 30.14 6.54 23.77
C ARG A 69 29.25 7.78 23.93
N LYS A 70 27.99 7.62 24.38
CA LYS A 70 27.00 8.70 24.52
C LYS A 70 26.74 9.48 23.23
N ILE A 71 26.77 8.79 22.09
CA ILE A 71 26.50 9.40 20.78
C ILE A 71 24.98 9.35 20.52
N PRO A 72 24.31 10.44 20.12
CA PRO A 72 22.87 10.48 19.83
C PRO A 72 22.38 9.37 18.90
N MET A 73 23.19 9.01 17.89
CA MET A 73 22.88 7.93 16.94
C MET A 73 22.53 6.60 17.65
N GLY A 74 23.19 6.28 18.77
CA GLY A 74 22.89 5.07 19.53
C GLY A 74 21.51 5.10 20.17
N ARG A 75 21.06 6.27 20.62
CA ARG A 75 19.71 6.48 21.14
C ARG A 75 18.69 6.24 20.04
N TYR A 76 18.88 6.83 18.87
CA TYR A 76 17.96 6.71 17.74
C TYR A 76 17.79 5.26 17.27
N ILE A 77 18.90 4.55 17.06
CA ILE A 77 18.86 3.13 16.66
C ILE A 77 18.12 2.30 17.71
N SER A 78 18.38 2.56 19.00
CA SER A 78 17.73 1.83 20.08
C SER A 78 16.24 2.14 20.19
N LEU A 79 15.83 3.39 19.97
CA LEU A 79 14.42 3.77 19.91
C LEU A 79 13.69 3.04 18.79
N VAL A 80 14.31 2.88 17.62
CA VAL A 80 13.73 2.13 16.50
C VAL A 80 13.55 0.66 16.88
N ILE A 81 14.58 0.01 17.44
CA ILE A 81 14.49 -1.39 17.87
C ILE A 81 13.38 -1.56 18.93
N LEU A 82 13.41 -0.74 19.98
CA LEU A 82 12.46 -0.82 21.09
C LEU A 82 11.02 -0.60 20.63
N TYR A 83 10.79 0.42 19.79
CA TYR A 83 9.50 0.73 19.22
C TYR A 83 8.98 -0.42 18.36
N PHE A 84 9.82 -0.92 17.44
CA PHE A 84 9.43 -1.99 16.54
C PHE A 84 9.08 -3.27 17.31
N THR A 85 9.90 -3.66 18.29
CA THR A 85 9.59 -4.83 19.13
C THR A 85 8.34 -4.61 19.97
N PHE A 86 8.13 -3.42 20.52
CA PHE A 86 6.89 -3.08 21.23
C PHE A 86 5.66 -3.26 20.33
N VAL A 87 5.66 -2.68 19.14
CA VAL A 87 4.55 -2.80 18.18
C VAL A 87 4.35 -4.25 17.76
N MET A 88 5.41 -4.96 17.39
CA MET A 88 5.33 -6.37 16.98
C MET A 88 4.83 -7.28 18.09
N SER A 89 5.18 -7.00 19.35
CA SER A 89 4.68 -7.76 20.49
C SER A 89 3.17 -7.56 20.72
N ILE A 90 2.66 -6.34 20.51
CA ILE A 90 1.21 -6.06 20.56
C ILE A 90 0.49 -6.76 19.40
N VAL A 91 1.00 -6.63 18.18
CA VAL A 91 0.40 -7.29 17.00
C VAL A 91 0.41 -8.81 17.16
N GLY A 92 1.53 -9.37 17.63
CA GLY A 92 1.64 -10.79 17.94
C GLY A 92 0.65 -11.22 19.02
N LEU A 93 0.47 -10.41 20.07
CA LEU A 93 -0.49 -10.68 21.13
C LEU A 93 -1.92 -10.72 20.59
N LEU A 94 -2.31 -9.73 19.77
CA LEU A 94 -3.62 -9.70 19.12
C LEU A 94 -3.84 -10.92 18.22
N HIS A 95 -2.81 -11.33 17.46
CA HIS A 95 -2.88 -12.50 16.60
C HIS A 95 -3.08 -13.78 17.40
N VAL A 96 -2.26 -14.00 18.42
CA VAL A 96 -2.27 -15.19 19.28
C VAL A 96 -3.56 -15.28 20.09
N MET A 97 -4.10 -14.14 20.54
CA MET A 97 -5.42 -14.05 21.18
C MET A 97 -6.60 -14.22 20.21
N LYS A 98 -6.34 -14.44 18.91
CA LYS A 98 -7.36 -14.53 17.86
C LYS A 98 -8.29 -13.33 17.83
N PHE A 99 -7.77 -12.14 18.16
CA PHE A 99 -8.54 -10.91 18.28
C PHE A 99 -9.37 -10.61 17.02
N PHE A 100 -8.75 -10.78 15.86
CA PHE A 100 -9.41 -10.53 14.57
C PHE A 100 -10.57 -11.49 14.30
N ILE A 101 -10.50 -12.74 14.78
CA ILE A 101 -11.57 -13.72 14.63
C ILE A 101 -12.76 -13.34 15.53
N SER A 102 -12.49 -12.96 16.79
CA SER A 102 -13.53 -12.46 17.69
C SER A 102 -14.16 -11.15 17.17
N PHE A 103 -13.36 -10.29 16.56
CA PHE A 103 -13.82 -9.06 15.92
C PHE A 103 -14.71 -9.35 14.70
N THR A 104 -14.34 -10.32 13.83
CA THR A 104 -15.19 -10.69 12.69
C THR A 104 -16.53 -11.22 13.14
N PHE A 105 -16.59 -12.06 14.19
CA PHE A 105 -17.88 -12.53 14.72
C PHE A 105 -18.76 -11.37 15.20
N MET A 106 -18.17 -10.39 15.88
CA MET A 106 -18.89 -9.19 16.29
C MET A 106 -19.43 -8.41 15.07
N VAL A 107 -18.60 -8.22 14.04
CA VAL A 107 -19.00 -7.53 12.81
C VAL A 107 -20.11 -8.30 12.10
N ASP A 108 -19.99 -9.61 11.93
CA ASP A 108 -20.97 -10.46 11.26
C ASP A 108 -22.32 -10.38 11.98
N SER A 109 -22.33 -10.41 13.31
CA SER A 109 -23.55 -10.25 14.09
C SER A 109 -24.15 -8.84 13.99
N ILE A 110 -23.34 -7.79 13.89
CA ILE A 110 -23.83 -6.42 13.59
C ILE A 110 -24.42 -6.37 12.17
N MET A 111 -23.75 -6.99 11.20
CA MET A 111 -24.19 -7.01 9.80
C MET A 111 -25.51 -7.76 9.63
N GLN A 112 -25.74 -8.85 10.38
CA GLN A 112 -27.03 -9.54 10.42
C GLN A 112 -28.17 -8.66 10.96
N ASN A 113 -27.82 -7.70 11.84
CA ASN A 113 -28.76 -6.76 12.44
C ASN A 113 -28.68 -5.36 11.79
N ILE A 114 -28.06 -5.23 10.62
CA ILE A 114 -27.79 -3.93 9.97
C ILE A 114 -29.06 -3.13 9.65
N GLN A 115 -30.20 -3.82 9.51
CA GLN A 115 -31.51 -3.18 9.37
C GLN A 115 -31.80 -2.20 10.52
N TRP A 116 -31.29 -2.46 11.72
CA TRP A 116 -31.42 -1.56 12.87
C TRP A 116 -30.42 -0.39 12.82
N ALA A 117 -29.28 -0.56 12.15
CA ALA A 117 -28.31 0.52 11.94
C ALA A 117 -28.89 1.64 11.06
N ILE A 118 -29.96 1.40 10.29
CA ILE A 118 -30.67 2.45 9.55
C ILE A 118 -31.28 3.52 10.47
N LEU A 119 -31.50 3.19 11.75
CA LEU A 119 -31.97 4.15 12.76
C LEU A 119 -30.88 5.15 13.17
N LEU A 120 -29.59 4.91 12.87
CA LEU A 120 -28.52 5.88 13.11
C LEU A 120 -28.64 7.12 12.21
N PRO A 121 -28.85 7.00 10.88
CA PRO A 121 -29.27 8.13 10.05
C PRO A 121 -30.52 8.85 10.55
N VAL A 122 -31.52 8.12 11.07
CA VAL A 122 -32.75 8.73 11.61
C VAL A 122 -32.44 9.53 12.89
N ALA A 123 -31.64 8.97 13.80
CA ALA A 123 -31.16 9.64 14.99
C ALA A 123 -30.37 10.92 14.64
N TYR A 124 -29.50 10.84 13.63
CA TYR A 124 -28.77 11.99 13.11
C TYR A 124 -29.71 13.03 12.48
N ALA A 125 -30.71 12.60 11.72
CA ALA A 125 -31.70 13.51 11.14
C ALA A 125 -32.50 14.25 12.22
N LEU A 126 -32.93 13.59 13.30
CA LEU A 126 -33.60 14.22 14.44
C LEU A 126 -32.71 15.28 15.09
N PHE A 127 -31.44 14.94 15.34
CA PHE A 127 -30.46 15.88 15.88
C PHE A 127 -30.24 17.08 14.94
N TRP A 128 -30.07 16.82 13.65
CA TRP A 128 -29.85 17.85 12.63
C TRP A 128 -31.05 18.78 12.47
N ILE A 129 -32.28 18.24 12.47
CA ILE A 129 -33.53 19.03 12.43
C ILE A 129 -33.66 19.87 13.71
N GLY A 130 -33.35 19.30 14.87
CA GLY A 130 -33.31 20.04 16.15
C GLY A 130 -32.40 21.26 16.09
N GLY A 131 -31.21 21.09 15.51
CA GLY A 131 -30.22 22.16 15.34
C GLY A 131 -30.62 23.29 14.37
N GLN A 132 -31.68 23.13 13.56
CA GLN A 132 -32.20 24.21 12.70
C GLN A 132 -33.08 25.21 13.46
N PHE A 133 -33.52 24.89 14.68
CA PHE A 133 -34.35 25.77 15.49
C PHE A 133 -33.53 26.75 16.34
N ASP A 134 -34.12 27.91 16.66
CA ASP A 134 -33.52 28.91 17.55
C ASP A 134 -33.21 28.34 18.94
N GLU A 135 -32.15 28.84 19.58
CA GLU A 135 -31.67 28.37 20.89
C GLU A 135 -32.73 28.42 21.99
N LYS A 136 -33.69 29.35 21.91
CA LYS A 136 -34.76 29.51 22.91
C LYS A 136 -35.95 28.58 22.68
N ASN A 137 -36.01 27.87 21.54
CA ASN A 137 -37.13 27.02 21.19
C ASN A 137 -37.06 25.68 21.95
N ARG A 138 -38.12 25.37 22.72
CA ARG A 138 -38.23 24.12 23.50
C ARG A 138 -38.06 22.86 22.66
N TRP A 139 -38.47 22.90 21.38
CA TRP A 139 -38.37 21.77 20.46
C TRP A 139 -36.94 21.39 20.10
N ARG A 140 -36.00 22.34 20.12
CA ARG A 140 -34.58 22.08 19.84
C ARG A 140 -34.00 21.07 20.82
N GLY A 141 -34.06 21.39 22.11
CA GLY A 141 -33.48 20.55 23.16
C GLY A 141 -34.12 19.16 23.19
N TRP A 142 -35.44 19.08 22.96
CA TRP A 142 -36.13 17.79 22.90
C TRP A 142 -35.69 16.94 21.69
N LEU A 143 -35.62 17.52 20.49
CA LEU A 143 -35.21 16.80 19.27
C LEU A 143 -33.74 16.37 19.32
N GLU A 144 -32.84 17.23 19.80
CA GLU A 144 -31.43 16.89 19.98
C GLU A 144 -31.25 15.74 20.98
N GLN A 145 -31.93 15.79 22.14
CA GLN A 145 -31.89 14.72 23.13
C GLN A 145 -32.53 13.43 22.63
N ALA A 146 -33.65 13.52 21.90
CA ALA A 146 -34.30 12.35 21.30
C ALA A 146 -33.39 11.70 20.24
N GLY A 147 -32.74 12.49 19.40
CA GLY A 147 -31.77 12.01 18.41
C GLY A 147 -30.57 11.32 19.07
N ILE A 148 -29.95 11.95 20.07
CA ILE A 148 -28.83 11.35 20.82
C ILE A 148 -29.28 10.08 21.55
N GLY A 149 -30.43 10.11 22.22
CA GLY A 149 -30.97 8.98 22.97
C GLY A 149 -31.27 7.79 22.06
N LEU A 150 -31.90 8.03 20.90
CA LEU A 150 -32.13 7.01 19.88
C LEU A 150 -30.80 6.45 19.36
N GLY A 151 -29.84 7.31 19.05
CA GLY A 151 -28.51 6.89 18.58
C GLY A 151 -27.79 5.98 19.57
N ILE A 152 -27.77 6.36 20.85
CA ILE A 152 -27.18 5.53 21.92
C ILE A 152 -27.93 4.22 22.06
N ALA A 153 -29.27 4.23 22.07
CA ALA A 153 -30.08 3.02 22.19
C ALA A 153 -29.81 2.04 21.04
N VAL A 154 -29.70 2.55 19.81
CA VAL A 154 -29.37 1.73 18.63
C VAL A 154 -27.96 1.17 18.73
N ILE A 155 -26.96 1.95 19.16
CA ILE A 155 -25.59 1.45 19.36
C ILE A 155 -25.57 0.36 20.43
N ILE A 156 -26.22 0.57 21.57
CA ILE A 156 -26.32 -0.42 22.65
C ILE A 156 -26.99 -1.70 22.11
N PHE A 157 -28.12 -1.55 21.42
CA PHE A 157 -28.81 -2.69 20.81
C PHE A 157 -27.90 -3.45 19.84
N LEU A 158 -27.18 -2.74 18.96
CA LEU A 158 -26.25 -3.36 18.02
C LEU A 158 -25.13 -4.10 18.76
N LEU A 159 -24.54 -3.52 19.80
CA LEU A 159 -23.50 -4.18 20.61
C LEU A 159 -24.03 -5.43 21.34
N PHE A 160 -25.25 -5.39 21.89
CA PHE A 160 -25.88 -6.54 22.51
C PHE A 160 -26.21 -7.63 21.49
N SER A 161 -26.77 -7.24 20.34
CA SER A 161 -27.05 -8.16 19.22
C SER A 161 -25.77 -8.78 18.67
N ALA A 162 -24.65 -8.05 18.75
CA ALA A 162 -23.33 -8.52 18.36
C ALA A 162 -22.71 -9.55 19.32
N ASN A 163 -23.44 -9.91 20.39
CA ASN A 163 -22.97 -10.75 21.47
C ASN A 163 -21.61 -10.29 22.02
N PHE A 164 -21.43 -8.96 22.12
CA PHE A 164 -20.15 -8.34 22.48
C PHE A 164 -19.55 -8.92 23.76
N LEU A 165 -20.39 -9.20 24.77
CA LEU A 165 -19.95 -9.82 26.02
C LEU A 165 -19.35 -11.21 25.79
N ALA A 166 -19.95 -12.04 24.92
CA ALA A 166 -19.38 -13.34 24.59
C ALA A 166 -18.06 -13.21 23.82
N SER A 167 -17.95 -12.23 22.92
CA SER A 167 -16.69 -11.94 22.22
C SER A 167 -15.59 -11.49 23.20
N MET A 168 -15.91 -10.62 24.17
CA MET A 168 -14.97 -10.24 25.23
C MET A 168 -14.57 -11.44 26.10
N ASN A 169 -15.54 -12.29 26.46
CA ASN A 169 -15.26 -13.50 27.22
C ASN A 169 -14.37 -14.47 26.42
N SER A 170 -14.58 -14.59 25.12
CA SER A 170 -13.75 -15.40 24.22
C SER A 170 -12.30 -14.89 24.15
N LEU A 171 -12.08 -13.57 24.13
CA LEU A 171 -10.72 -13.02 24.17
C LEU A 171 -10.01 -13.34 25.49
N ILE A 172 -10.71 -13.16 26.62
CA ILE A 172 -10.17 -13.44 27.95
C ILE A 172 -9.89 -14.94 28.11
N SER A 173 -10.83 -15.80 27.68
CA SER A 173 -10.65 -17.24 27.76
C SER A 173 -9.47 -17.69 26.88
N THR A 174 -9.36 -17.17 25.66
CA THR A 174 -8.25 -17.49 24.74
C THR A 174 -6.90 -17.06 25.34
N TYR A 175 -6.84 -15.93 26.03
CA TYR A 175 -5.62 -15.48 26.72
C TYR A 175 -5.18 -16.42 27.86
N LEU A 176 -6.15 -17.00 28.58
CA LEU A 176 -5.90 -17.84 29.75
C LEU A 176 -5.73 -19.33 29.43
N ASP A 177 -6.11 -19.76 28.22
CA ASP A 177 -6.16 -21.17 27.84
C ASP A 177 -4.84 -21.70 27.24
N TYR A 178 -4.54 -22.99 27.47
CA TYR A 178 -3.34 -23.65 26.95
C TYR A 178 -3.61 -24.18 25.52
N PRO A 179 -2.68 -24.05 24.55
CA PRO A 179 -1.27 -23.63 24.65
C PRO A 179 -1.01 -22.12 24.46
N VAL A 180 -2.06 -21.33 24.19
CA VAL A 180 -1.94 -19.90 23.88
C VAL A 180 -1.33 -19.10 25.04
N ARG A 181 -1.72 -19.44 26.27
CA ARG A 181 -1.32 -18.77 27.52
C ARG A 181 0.17 -18.43 27.61
N GLU A 182 1.06 -19.39 27.31
CA GLU A 182 2.51 -19.16 27.46
C GLU A 182 3.00 -18.07 26.50
N SER A 183 2.65 -18.20 25.22
CA SER A 183 3.01 -17.20 24.20
C SER A 183 2.35 -15.85 24.46
N ALA A 184 1.10 -15.82 24.93
CA ALA A 184 0.40 -14.59 25.27
C ALA A 184 1.09 -13.85 26.43
N TRP A 185 1.45 -14.53 27.52
CA TRP A 185 2.17 -13.92 28.64
C TRP A 185 3.54 -13.41 28.25
N VAL A 186 4.30 -14.17 27.45
CA VAL A 186 5.61 -13.73 26.95
C VAL A 186 5.47 -12.45 26.12
N LEU A 187 4.47 -12.38 25.23
CA LEU A 187 4.22 -11.19 24.41
C LEU A 187 3.75 -9.99 25.24
N THR A 188 2.88 -10.20 26.23
CA THR A 188 2.44 -9.14 27.17
C THR A 188 3.62 -8.57 27.95
N LEU A 189 4.45 -9.43 28.55
CA LEU A 189 5.63 -9.00 29.30
C LEU A 189 6.63 -8.28 28.39
N THR A 190 6.83 -8.78 27.17
CA THR A 190 7.66 -8.12 26.16
C THR A 190 7.12 -6.73 25.84
N ALA A 191 5.82 -6.58 25.56
CA ALA A 191 5.20 -5.29 25.28
C ALA A 191 5.39 -4.31 26.44
N ILE A 192 5.21 -4.75 27.69
CA ILE A 192 5.36 -3.90 28.87
C ILE A 192 6.83 -3.46 29.04
N ILE A 193 7.77 -4.40 29.01
CA ILE A 193 9.21 -4.12 29.24
C ILE A 193 9.75 -3.20 28.14
N TYR A 194 9.46 -3.49 26.88
CA TYR A 194 9.91 -2.69 25.75
C TYR A 194 9.21 -1.34 25.71
N GLY A 195 7.91 -1.26 26.00
CA GLY A 195 7.15 -0.02 26.07
C GLY A 195 7.65 0.92 27.17
N ILE A 196 7.89 0.42 28.38
CA ILE A 196 8.45 1.21 29.49
C ILE A 196 9.86 1.69 29.15
N THR A 197 10.71 0.81 28.62
CA THR A 197 12.09 1.16 28.26
C THR A 197 12.12 2.18 27.13
N PHE A 198 11.28 2.01 26.11
CA PHE A 198 11.09 2.96 25.02
C PHE A 198 10.70 4.34 25.54
N TRP A 199 9.66 4.41 26.38
CA TRP A 199 9.19 5.66 26.97
C TRP A 199 10.25 6.38 27.81
N ARG A 200 11.05 5.62 28.57
CA ARG A 200 12.18 6.16 29.33
C ARG A 200 13.29 6.66 28.41
N MET A 201 13.60 5.92 27.35
CA MET A 201 14.62 6.27 26.37
C MET A 201 14.28 7.54 25.58
N LEU A 202 12.99 7.79 25.30
CA LEU A 202 12.51 9.03 24.68
C LEU A 202 12.86 10.28 25.49
N LYS A 203 12.91 10.18 26.82
CA LYS A 203 13.18 11.31 27.71
C LYS A 203 14.67 11.59 27.93
N LEU A 204 15.57 10.76 27.40
CA LEU A 204 17.01 10.88 27.61
C LEU A 204 17.74 11.74 26.57
N GLY A 205 17.06 12.53 25.74
CA GLY A 205 17.69 13.27 24.63
C GLY A 205 18.81 14.19 25.11
N ASP A 206 18.54 14.96 26.17
CA ASP A 206 19.50 15.89 26.76
C ASP A 206 20.76 15.16 27.29
N TYR A 207 20.62 13.92 27.77
CA TYR A 207 21.76 13.13 28.27
C TYR A 207 22.73 12.73 27.15
N PHE A 208 22.24 12.57 25.93
CA PHE A 208 23.07 12.30 24.74
C PHE A 208 23.58 13.57 24.06
N GLY A 209 23.28 14.75 24.61
CA GLY A 209 23.68 16.04 24.03
C GLY A 209 22.89 16.42 22.78
N GLU A 210 21.66 15.92 22.64
CA GLU A 210 20.78 16.27 21.52
C GLU A 210 20.26 17.70 21.63
N ARG A 211 20.12 18.35 20.48
CA ARG A 211 19.51 19.68 20.42
C ARG A 211 17.97 19.56 20.42
N PRO A 212 17.23 20.58 20.88
CA PRO A 212 15.77 20.54 20.94
C PRO A 212 15.08 20.27 19.59
N ASP A 213 15.63 20.81 18.50
CA ASP A 213 15.19 20.56 17.11
C ASP A 213 15.34 19.09 16.71
N GLN A 214 16.46 18.47 17.08
CA GLN A 214 16.69 17.04 16.82
C GLN A 214 15.71 16.17 17.60
N ASN A 215 15.45 16.49 18.86
CA ASN A 215 14.49 15.75 19.69
C ASN A 215 13.06 15.86 19.13
N ALA A 216 12.66 17.07 18.69
CA ALA A 216 11.36 17.29 18.05
C ALA A 216 11.23 16.51 16.72
N ALA A 217 12.29 16.47 15.91
CA ALA A 217 12.29 15.74 14.64
C ALA A 217 12.01 14.24 14.84
N TRP A 218 12.66 13.60 15.81
CA TRP A 218 12.44 12.17 16.09
C TRP A 218 11.04 11.86 16.61
N GLN A 219 10.45 12.75 17.41
CA GLN A 219 9.06 12.61 17.83
C GLN A 219 8.11 12.70 16.62
N GLY A 220 8.40 13.58 15.65
CA GLY A 220 7.68 13.63 14.38
C GLY A 220 7.79 12.33 13.58
N TRP A 221 8.98 11.76 13.46
CA TRP A 221 9.18 10.47 12.78
C TRP A 221 8.43 9.31 13.45
N LEU A 222 8.39 9.28 14.78
CA LEU A 222 7.62 8.27 15.53
C LEU A 222 6.11 8.43 15.37
N LEU A 223 5.63 9.65 15.19
CA LEU A 223 4.22 9.89 14.87
C LEU A 223 3.87 9.39 13.46
N LEU A 224 4.79 9.54 12.51
CA LEU A 224 4.62 9.10 11.13
C LEU A 224 4.86 7.59 10.94
N SER A 225 5.56 6.92 11.87
CA SER A 225 6.00 5.54 11.68
C SER A 225 4.87 4.53 11.42
N PRO A 226 3.66 4.59 12.02
CA PRO A 226 2.59 3.66 11.67
C PRO A 226 2.20 3.75 10.19
N ASN A 227 2.11 4.97 9.64
CA ASN A 227 1.77 5.17 8.23
C ASN A 227 2.92 4.74 7.31
N ILE A 228 4.17 5.02 7.69
CA ILE A 228 5.35 4.60 6.91
C ILE A 228 5.44 3.07 6.87
N ILE A 229 5.26 2.41 8.02
CA ILE A 229 5.26 0.94 8.11
C ILE A 229 4.12 0.36 7.26
N GLY A 230 2.91 0.93 7.36
CA GLY A 230 1.78 0.52 6.54
C GLY A 230 2.05 0.68 5.04
N PHE A 231 2.58 1.83 4.62
CA PHE A 231 2.99 2.08 3.24
C PHE A 231 4.04 1.08 2.78
N LEU A 232 5.07 0.80 3.59
CA LEU A 232 6.14 -0.12 3.23
C LEU A 232 5.62 -1.56 3.07
N ILE A 233 4.73 -2.02 3.95
CA ILE A 233 4.23 -3.41 3.91
C ILE A 233 3.15 -3.59 2.84
N PHE A 234 2.20 -2.67 2.73
CA PHE A 234 1.01 -2.86 1.90
C PHE A 234 1.11 -2.22 0.50
N PHE A 235 2.02 -1.28 0.29
CA PHE A 235 2.20 -0.63 -1.02
C PHE A 235 3.59 -0.90 -1.59
N ALA A 236 4.65 -0.45 -0.92
CA ALA A 236 6.01 -0.55 -1.45
C ALA A 236 6.47 -2.01 -1.51
N GLY A 237 6.13 -2.85 -0.53
CA GLY A 237 6.50 -4.27 -0.49
C GLY A 237 5.99 -5.04 -1.71
N PRO A 238 4.67 -5.06 -1.98
CA PRO A 238 4.12 -5.68 -3.19
C PRO A 238 4.68 -5.09 -4.48
N LEU A 239 4.93 -3.77 -4.54
CA LEU A 239 5.52 -3.13 -5.70
C LEU A 239 6.97 -3.60 -5.93
N LEU A 240 7.80 -3.63 -4.89
CA LEU A 240 9.17 -4.11 -4.94
C LEU A 240 9.22 -5.61 -5.26
N LEU A 241 8.28 -6.39 -4.74
CA LEU A 241 8.11 -7.79 -5.09
C LEU A 241 7.73 -7.94 -6.57
N SER A 242 6.80 -7.14 -7.08
CA SER A 242 6.43 -7.14 -8.50
C SER A 242 7.62 -6.76 -9.39
N LEU A 243 8.43 -5.80 -8.94
CA LEU A 243 9.68 -5.44 -9.62
C LEU A 243 10.67 -6.60 -9.59
N TYR A 244 10.88 -7.27 -8.46
CA TYR A 244 11.74 -8.47 -8.38
C TYR A 244 11.24 -9.58 -9.31
N LEU A 245 9.94 -9.89 -9.24
CA LEU A 245 9.32 -10.92 -10.08
C LEU A 245 9.44 -10.60 -11.58
N SER A 246 9.55 -9.32 -11.95
CA SER A 246 9.78 -8.93 -13.34
C SER A 246 11.15 -9.39 -13.90
N PHE A 247 12.12 -9.74 -13.05
CA PHE A 247 13.40 -10.35 -13.43
C PHE A 247 13.37 -11.88 -13.40
N THR A 248 12.19 -12.48 -13.22
CA THR A 248 11.98 -13.93 -13.12
C THR A 248 10.99 -14.42 -14.18
N ASP A 249 10.94 -15.73 -14.43
CA ASP A 249 9.93 -16.38 -15.29
C ASP A 249 8.61 -16.68 -14.54
N ALA A 250 8.26 -15.81 -13.59
CA ALA A 250 7.12 -16.00 -12.68
C ALA A 250 5.82 -16.30 -13.44
N THR A 251 5.30 -17.50 -13.23
CA THR A 251 4.01 -17.97 -13.73
C THR A 251 3.20 -18.58 -12.59
N VAL A 252 1.87 -18.47 -12.69
CA VAL A 252 0.98 -18.98 -11.65
C VAL A 252 1.20 -20.48 -11.46
N GLY A 253 1.51 -20.89 -10.24
CA GLY A 253 1.69 -22.30 -9.87
C GLY A 253 3.10 -22.88 -10.09
N ARG A 254 4.10 -22.06 -10.42
CA ARG A 254 5.51 -22.48 -10.52
C ARG A 254 6.42 -21.61 -9.65
N ILE A 255 7.51 -22.20 -9.16
CA ILE A 255 8.56 -21.46 -8.44
C ILE A 255 9.32 -20.60 -9.46
N PRO A 256 9.38 -19.27 -9.30
CA PRO A 256 10.08 -18.41 -10.25
C PRO A 256 11.58 -18.69 -10.27
N GLN A 257 12.13 -18.80 -11.48
CA GLN A 257 13.56 -18.86 -11.76
C GLN A 257 14.05 -17.49 -12.24
N GLU A 258 15.27 -17.14 -11.83
CA GLU A 258 15.88 -15.87 -12.22
C GLU A 258 16.27 -15.91 -13.70
N ILE A 259 15.75 -14.94 -14.46
CA ILE A 259 16.02 -14.80 -15.90
C ILE A 259 16.71 -13.47 -16.23
N GLU A 260 17.28 -12.82 -15.21
CA GLU A 260 17.93 -11.52 -15.31
C GLU A 260 17.03 -10.50 -16.01
N ALA A 261 17.57 -9.70 -16.94
CA ALA A 261 16.84 -8.67 -17.66
C ALA A 261 16.13 -9.19 -18.93
N ARG A 262 15.98 -10.52 -19.14
CA ARG A 262 15.41 -11.05 -20.39
C ARG A 262 14.00 -10.55 -20.69
N ASN A 263 13.15 -10.41 -19.68
CA ASN A 263 11.80 -9.83 -19.85
C ASN A 263 11.85 -8.39 -20.37
N TYR A 264 12.79 -7.58 -19.87
CA TYR A 264 12.99 -6.21 -20.32
C TYR A 264 13.62 -6.14 -21.71
N GLN A 265 14.58 -7.01 -22.01
CA GLN A 265 15.14 -7.13 -23.35
C GLN A 265 14.06 -7.52 -24.38
N TYR A 266 13.12 -8.39 -24.00
CA TYR A 266 11.98 -8.76 -24.83
C TYR A 266 11.00 -7.59 -25.03
N ALA A 267 10.56 -6.95 -23.93
CA ALA A 267 9.59 -5.86 -23.99
C ALA A 267 10.14 -4.59 -24.68
N LEU A 268 11.37 -4.20 -24.34
CA LEU A 268 12.01 -2.96 -24.80
C LEU A 268 12.89 -3.17 -26.05
N GLY A 269 13.04 -4.40 -26.53
CA GLY A 269 13.86 -4.73 -27.69
C GLY A 269 13.37 -4.03 -28.95
N LEU A 270 14.14 -3.05 -29.41
CA LEU A 270 13.92 -2.31 -30.64
C LEU A 270 15.06 -2.53 -31.62
N GLU A 271 14.71 -2.78 -32.87
CA GLU A 271 15.64 -2.87 -33.99
C GLU A 271 15.35 -1.75 -34.98
N PHE A 272 16.40 -1.07 -35.44
CA PHE A 272 16.30 -0.01 -36.44
C PHE A 272 17.01 -0.50 -37.70
N LYS A 273 16.27 -0.60 -38.81
CA LYS A 273 16.84 -0.94 -40.11
C LYS A 273 16.52 0.11 -41.16
N VAL A 274 17.56 0.51 -41.89
CA VAL A 274 17.51 1.45 -43.01
C VAL A 274 16.74 0.81 -44.15
N TRP A 275 15.58 1.36 -44.49
CA TRP A 275 14.73 0.92 -45.59
C TRP A 275 15.51 1.01 -46.90
N ASP A 276 15.73 -0.16 -47.52
CA ASP A 276 16.26 -0.29 -48.86
C ASP A 276 15.11 -0.53 -49.84
N GLU A 277 14.86 0.43 -50.72
CA GLU A 277 13.81 0.36 -51.75
C GLU A 277 14.10 -0.75 -52.79
N ALA A 278 15.36 -1.17 -52.94
CA ALA A 278 15.73 -2.26 -53.86
C ALA A 278 15.34 -3.64 -53.33
N ASN A 279 14.97 -3.77 -52.05
CA ASN A 279 14.58 -5.04 -51.45
C ASN A 279 13.07 -5.31 -51.67
N PRO A 280 12.70 -6.34 -52.48
CA PRO A 280 11.31 -6.62 -52.82
C PRO A 280 10.45 -7.01 -51.60
N TYR A 281 11.05 -7.58 -50.55
CA TYR A 281 10.36 -7.97 -49.33
C TYR A 281 10.03 -6.78 -48.43
N ALA A 282 10.92 -5.78 -48.36
CA ALA A 282 10.67 -4.54 -47.63
C ALA A 282 9.52 -3.74 -48.25
N ALA A 283 9.47 -3.64 -49.59
CA ALA A 283 8.39 -2.97 -50.30
C ALA A 283 7.01 -3.63 -50.07
N GLN A 284 6.96 -4.96 -49.96
CA GLN A 284 5.73 -5.71 -49.69
C GLN A 284 5.28 -5.59 -48.23
N LEU A 285 6.22 -5.56 -47.28
CA LEU A 285 5.98 -5.27 -45.87
C LEU A 285 5.35 -3.89 -45.67
N VAL A 286 5.93 -2.85 -46.27
CA VAL A 286 5.45 -1.47 -46.13
C VAL A 286 3.99 -1.35 -46.61
N LYS A 287 3.67 -1.93 -47.77
CA LYS A 287 2.30 -1.94 -48.32
C LYS A 287 1.29 -2.63 -47.40
N LEU A 288 1.67 -3.73 -46.76
CA LEU A 288 0.80 -4.49 -45.85
C LEU A 288 0.69 -3.84 -44.47
N THR A 289 1.66 -3.03 -44.05
CA THR A 289 1.71 -2.45 -42.69
C THR A 289 1.10 -1.05 -42.63
N GLN A 290 1.19 -0.25 -43.72
CA GLN A 290 0.70 1.13 -43.74
C GLN A 290 -0.84 1.27 -43.81
N ASN A 291 -1.55 0.31 -44.43
CA ASN A 291 -2.98 0.45 -44.73
C ASN A 291 -3.89 -0.54 -43.97
N SER A 292 -3.36 -1.29 -43.02
CA SER A 292 -4.06 -2.44 -42.46
C SER A 292 -4.32 -2.29 -40.96
N SER A 293 -5.53 -2.69 -40.51
CA SER A 293 -5.90 -2.84 -39.09
C SER A 293 -4.82 -3.61 -38.32
N PRO A 294 -4.54 -3.31 -37.04
CA PRO A 294 -3.53 -4.00 -36.24
C PRO A 294 -3.65 -5.54 -36.28
N VAL A 295 -4.88 -6.07 -36.46
CA VAL A 295 -5.19 -7.50 -36.61
C VAL A 295 -4.59 -8.13 -37.88
N LEU A 296 -4.56 -7.40 -38.99
CA LEU A 296 -4.02 -7.89 -40.26
C LEU A 296 -2.49 -7.94 -40.27
N GLN A 297 -1.85 -7.26 -39.33
CA GLN A 297 -0.40 -7.21 -39.21
C GLN A 297 0.16 -8.39 -38.39
N ASP A 298 -0.72 -9.20 -37.78
CA ASP A 298 -0.37 -10.47 -37.11
C ASP A 298 -0.45 -11.69 -38.04
N LEU A 299 -0.81 -11.49 -39.32
CA LEU A 299 -0.87 -12.58 -40.28
C LEU A 299 0.50 -13.26 -40.44
N PRO A 300 0.54 -14.60 -40.59
CA PRO A 300 1.78 -15.34 -40.74
C PRO A 300 2.60 -14.87 -41.96
N THR A 301 1.94 -14.39 -43.01
CA THR A 301 2.58 -13.77 -44.19
C THR A 301 3.37 -12.51 -43.84
N VAL A 302 2.82 -11.63 -43.00
CA VAL A 302 3.51 -10.40 -42.55
C VAL A 302 4.71 -10.75 -41.68
N ARG A 303 4.58 -11.76 -40.80
CA ARG A 303 5.69 -12.25 -39.97
C ARG A 303 6.82 -12.88 -40.80
N LEU A 304 6.49 -13.66 -41.83
CA LEU A 304 7.48 -14.27 -42.72
C LEU A 304 8.22 -13.22 -43.54
N LEU A 305 7.52 -12.21 -44.06
CA LEU A 305 8.17 -11.09 -44.75
C LEU A 305 9.04 -10.30 -43.77
N ALA A 306 8.56 -10.02 -42.55
CA ALA A 306 9.33 -9.34 -41.52
C ALA A 306 10.65 -10.05 -41.20
N GLN A 307 10.63 -11.38 -41.10
CA GLN A 307 11.83 -12.19 -40.83
C GLN A 307 12.87 -12.18 -41.96
N SER A 308 12.47 -11.85 -43.20
CA SER A 308 13.42 -11.70 -44.31
C SER A 308 14.22 -10.40 -44.24
N TYR A 309 13.78 -9.44 -43.43
CA TYR A 309 14.33 -8.09 -43.39
C TYR A 309 14.78 -7.67 -41.99
N LEU A 310 14.01 -7.95 -40.94
CA LEU A 310 14.34 -7.76 -39.53
C LEU A 310 15.05 -8.99 -38.95
N SER A 311 15.76 -8.78 -37.84
CA SER A 311 16.39 -9.88 -37.09
C SER A 311 15.33 -10.85 -36.57
N ARG A 312 15.72 -12.13 -36.40
CA ARG A 312 14.77 -13.19 -36.01
C ARG A 312 14.02 -12.83 -34.73
N GLY A 313 12.69 -12.83 -34.80
CA GLY A 313 11.80 -12.52 -33.68
C GLY A 313 11.24 -11.09 -33.67
N TYR A 314 11.84 -10.15 -34.41
CA TYR A 314 11.35 -8.78 -34.50
C TYR A 314 10.18 -8.67 -35.49
N THR A 315 9.19 -7.86 -35.12
CA THR A 315 8.02 -7.55 -35.94
C THR A 315 7.96 -6.04 -36.22
N PRO A 316 7.49 -5.60 -37.40
CA PRO A 316 7.48 -4.19 -37.76
C PRO A 316 6.51 -3.41 -36.85
N LEU A 317 7.01 -2.36 -36.18
CA LEU A 317 6.23 -1.49 -35.30
C LEU A 317 5.73 -0.25 -36.04
N VAL A 318 6.66 0.53 -36.59
CA VAL A 318 6.38 1.78 -37.31
C VAL A 318 7.45 2.02 -38.37
N ILE A 319 7.06 2.67 -39.45
CA ILE A 319 7.97 3.14 -40.49
C ILE A 319 8.09 4.64 -40.31
N LEU A 320 9.32 5.12 -40.11
CA LEU A 320 9.60 6.54 -39.95
C LEU A 320 9.99 7.11 -41.31
N PRO A 321 9.15 8.00 -41.89
CA PRO A 321 9.37 8.55 -43.22
C PRO A 321 10.40 9.69 -43.17
N PHE A 322 11.67 9.35 -42.90
CA PHE A 322 12.75 10.33 -42.88
C PHE A 322 13.32 10.67 -44.26
N LYS A 323 12.78 10.10 -45.34
CA LYS A 323 13.18 10.36 -46.73
C LYS A 323 13.28 11.85 -47.07
N GLN A 324 12.41 12.69 -46.51
CA GLN A 324 12.42 14.14 -46.75
C GLN A 324 13.56 14.89 -46.02
N ILE A 325 14.19 14.28 -45.00
CA ILE A 325 15.18 14.93 -44.13
C ILE A 325 16.57 14.30 -44.29
N THR A 326 16.66 12.96 -44.31
CA THR A 326 17.93 12.21 -44.31
C THR A 326 18.16 11.42 -45.61
N GLY A 327 17.20 11.44 -46.54
CA GLY A 327 17.25 10.66 -47.78
C GLY A 327 17.01 9.16 -47.60
N VAL A 328 16.73 8.71 -46.36
CA VAL A 328 16.60 7.29 -46.00
C VAL A 328 15.42 7.12 -45.05
N ASP A 329 14.53 6.18 -45.34
CA ASP A 329 13.47 5.80 -44.42
C ASP A 329 13.95 4.71 -43.45
N VAL A 330 13.41 4.67 -42.25
CA VAL A 330 13.82 3.71 -41.21
C VAL A 330 12.62 2.87 -40.78
N ILE A 331 12.77 1.55 -40.84
CA ILE A 331 11.80 0.61 -40.30
C ILE A 331 12.23 0.30 -38.87
N VAL A 332 11.32 0.57 -37.93
CA VAL A 332 11.50 0.22 -36.51
C VAL A 332 10.79 -1.10 -36.26
N GLY A 333 11.57 -2.14 -35.95
CA GLY A 333 11.09 -3.43 -35.48
C GLY A 333 11.04 -3.47 -33.95
N ALA A 334 10.03 -4.14 -33.40
CA ALA A 334 9.93 -4.44 -31.97
C ALA A 334 9.85 -5.95 -31.74
N LEU A 335 10.53 -6.42 -30.69
CA LEU A 335 10.52 -7.82 -30.28
C LEU A 335 9.18 -8.18 -29.60
N ASP A 336 8.64 -7.28 -28.77
CA ASP A 336 7.23 -7.26 -28.35
C ASP A 336 6.51 -6.03 -28.90
N ARG A 337 5.78 -6.22 -29.99
CA ARG A 337 5.05 -5.14 -30.64
C ARG A 337 3.81 -4.69 -29.87
N LEU A 338 3.12 -5.60 -29.20
CA LEU A 338 1.89 -5.28 -28.45
C LEU A 338 2.21 -4.40 -27.25
N PHE A 339 3.37 -4.61 -26.61
CA PHE A 339 3.87 -3.75 -25.54
C PHE A 339 3.96 -2.28 -25.99
N TRP A 340 4.65 -1.99 -27.10
CA TRP A 340 4.83 -0.61 -27.59
C TRP A 340 3.52 0.04 -28.06
N ILE A 341 2.62 -0.73 -28.69
CA ILE A 341 1.30 -0.23 -29.09
C ILE A 341 0.48 0.15 -27.84
N SER A 342 0.46 -0.73 -26.84
CA SER A 342 -0.29 -0.52 -25.59
C SER A 342 0.28 0.66 -24.79
N LEU A 343 1.62 0.77 -24.73
CA LEU A 343 2.31 1.88 -24.09
C LEU A 343 1.97 3.21 -24.76
N ARG A 344 2.06 3.28 -26.09
CA ARG A 344 1.70 4.48 -26.86
C ARG A 344 0.24 4.88 -26.63
N ASN A 345 -0.69 3.93 -26.72
CA ASN A 345 -2.11 4.20 -26.54
C ASN A 345 -2.39 4.71 -25.12
N THR A 346 -1.77 4.11 -24.11
CA THR A 346 -1.90 4.54 -22.70
C THR A 346 -1.35 5.95 -22.50
N LEU A 347 -0.15 6.25 -23.02
CA LEU A 347 0.45 7.57 -22.91
C LEU A 347 -0.38 8.65 -23.63
N MET A 348 -0.84 8.36 -24.85
CA MET A 348 -1.71 9.27 -25.61
C MET A 348 -3.03 9.51 -24.88
N PHE A 349 -3.64 8.45 -24.34
CA PHE A 349 -4.86 8.55 -23.56
C PHE A 349 -4.65 9.41 -22.31
N CYS A 350 -3.61 9.14 -21.50
CA CYS A 350 -3.31 9.93 -20.30
C CYS A 350 -3.08 11.40 -20.63
N PHE A 351 -2.28 11.70 -21.65
CA PHE A 351 -1.97 13.07 -22.05
C PHE A 351 -3.21 13.83 -22.50
N LEU A 352 -4.00 13.25 -23.40
CA LEU A 352 -5.24 13.86 -23.89
C LEU A 352 -6.25 14.02 -22.76
N LEU A 353 -6.45 12.99 -21.95
CA LEU A 353 -7.39 13.00 -20.84
C LEU A 353 -7.08 14.10 -19.83
N VAL A 354 -5.81 14.26 -19.43
CA VAL A 354 -5.42 15.30 -18.45
C VAL A 354 -5.73 16.70 -18.99
N ILE A 355 -5.39 16.99 -20.24
CA ILE A 355 -5.66 18.30 -20.85
C ILE A 355 -7.16 18.54 -21.00
N LEU A 356 -7.88 17.58 -21.58
CA LEU A 356 -9.32 17.70 -21.82
C LEU A 356 -10.15 17.72 -20.55
N SER A 357 -9.69 17.12 -19.46
CA SER A 357 -10.41 17.15 -18.17
C SER A 357 -10.11 18.40 -17.36
N THR A 358 -8.87 18.92 -17.40
CA THR A 358 -8.47 20.07 -16.58
C THR A 358 -9.15 21.36 -17.02
N ILE A 359 -9.24 21.64 -18.33
CA ILE A 359 -9.86 22.87 -18.86
C ILE A 359 -11.33 23.02 -18.43
N PRO A 360 -12.23 22.04 -18.69
CA PRO A 360 -13.62 22.13 -18.24
C PRO A 360 -13.74 22.04 -16.72
N ALA A 361 -12.87 21.31 -16.02
CA ALA A 361 -12.88 21.29 -14.55
C ALA A 361 -12.58 22.69 -13.97
N LEU A 362 -11.62 23.42 -14.54
CA LEU A 362 -11.34 24.80 -14.16
C LEU A 362 -12.53 25.71 -14.48
N GLY A 363 -13.07 25.63 -15.70
CA GLY A 363 -14.26 26.39 -16.10
C GLY A 363 -15.45 26.16 -15.17
N LEU A 364 -15.72 24.89 -14.84
CA LEU A 364 -16.79 24.52 -13.94
C LEU A 364 -16.51 24.95 -12.49
N SER A 365 -15.26 24.90 -12.01
CA SER A 365 -14.91 25.37 -10.67
C SER A 365 -15.18 26.87 -10.50
N LEU A 366 -14.94 27.69 -11.53
CA LEU A 366 -15.29 29.10 -11.54
C LEU A 366 -16.80 29.33 -11.44
N ILE A 367 -17.60 28.55 -12.18
CA ILE A 367 -19.07 28.59 -12.09
C ILE A 367 -19.53 28.18 -10.69
N LEU A 368 -19.00 27.07 -10.16
CA LEU A 368 -19.35 26.56 -8.85
C LEU A 368 -18.97 27.51 -7.71
N ASN A 369 -17.97 28.36 -7.90
CA ASN A 369 -17.55 29.39 -6.94
C ASN A 369 -18.38 30.68 -7.00
N SER A 370 -19.27 30.83 -7.99
CA SER A 370 -20.09 32.03 -8.14
C SER A 370 -21.21 32.11 -7.09
N LYS A 371 -21.62 33.34 -6.73
CA LYS A 371 -22.72 33.62 -5.78
C LYS A 371 -24.12 33.51 -6.41
N LEU A 372 -24.27 32.74 -7.49
CA LEU A 372 -25.55 32.59 -8.18
C LEU A 372 -26.62 31.96 -7.26
N PRO A 373 -27.88 32.43 -7.32
CA PRO A 373 -28.97 31.81 -6.58
C PRO A 373 -29.18 30.35 -7.05
N GLY A 374 -29.39 29.43 -6.12
CA GLY A 374 -29.57 27.99 -6.42
C GLY A 374 -28.27 27.15 -6.45
N MET A 375 -27.10 27.75 -6.22
CA MET A 375 -25.80 27.06 -6.28
C MET A 375 -25.68 25.82 -5.36
N LYS A 376 -26.36 25.83 -4.20
CA LYS A 376 -26.36 24.68 -3.29
C LYS A 376 -26.95 23.42 -3.93
N LEU A 377 -28.04 23.56 -4.68
CA LEU A 377 -28.68 22.45 -5.39
C LEU A 377 -27.83 21.98 -6.58
N PHE A 378 -27.28 22.93 -7.34
CA PHE A 378 -26.42 22.62 -8.48
C PHE A 378 -25.17 21.83 -8.08
N ARG A 379 -24.49 22.22 -6.98
CA ARG A 379 -23.38 21.44 -6.41
C ARG A 379 -23.79 20.01 -6.07
N ALA A 380 -24.93 19.82 -5.41
CA ALA A 380 -25.40 18.49 -5.02
C ALA A 380 -25.67 17.59 -6.25
N LEU A 381 -26.35 18.12 -7.27
CA LEU A 381 -26.62 17.38 -8.51
C LEU A 381 -25.35 17.05 -9.28
N TYR A 382 -24.38 17.97 -9.34
CA TYR A 382 -23.11 17.76 -10.02
C TYR A 382 -22.27 16.64 -9.37
N PHE A 383 -22.28 16.53 -8.03
CA PHE A 383 -21.53 15.48 -7.32
C PHE A 383 -22.30 14.15 -7.21
N LEU A 384 -23.58 14.10 -7.57
CA LEU A 384 -24.38 12.88 -7.47
C LEU A 384 -23.80 11.71 -8.30
N PRO A 385 -23.30 11.91 -9.53
CA PRO A 385 -22.67 10.85 -10.31
C PRO A 385 -21.35 10.32 -9.73
N SER A 386 -20.61 11.11 -8.94
CA SER A 386 -19.34 10.62 -8.36
C SER A 386 -19.54 9.55 -7.28
N ILE A 387 -20.78 9.39 -6.82
CA ILE A 387 -21.19 8.36 -5.86
C ILE A 387 -21.56 7.06 -6.59
N ALA A 388 -21.83 7.12 -7.90
CA ALA A 388 -22.19 5.94 -8.68
C ALA A 388 -21.01 4.96 -8.76
N ALA A 389 -21.30 3.66 -8.55
CA ALA A 389 -20.30 2.62 -8.63
C ALA A 389 -19.70 2.52 -10.04
N VAL A 390 -18.36 2.47 -10.13
CA VAL A 390 -17.61 2.42 -11.39
C VAL A 390 -18.11 1.31 -12.32
N VAL A 391 -18.46 0.14 -11.76
CA VAL A 391 -19.00 -1.01 -12.52
C VAL A 391 -20.34 -0.65 -13.20
N GLY A 392 -21.24 0.02 -12.48
CA GLY A 392 -22.54 0.43 -13.02
C GLY A 392 -22.37 1.46 -14.14
N THR A 393 -21.50 2.45 -13.92
CA THR A 393 -21.17 3.44 -14.94
C THR A 393 -20.59 2.77 -16.20
N ALA A 394 -19.64 1.84 -16.05
CA ALA A 394 -19.04 1.14 -17.18
C ALA A 394 -20.05 0.33 -18.01
N LEU A 395 -21.04 -0.31 -17.38
CA LEU A 395 -22.11 -1.03 -18.09
C LEU A 395 -22.98 -0.10 -18.94
N ILE A 396 -23.32 1.07 -18.42
CA ILE A 396 -24.09 2.09 -19.16
C ILE A 396 -23.31 2.54 -20.40
N TRP A 397 -22.01 2.82 -20.25
CA TRP A 397 -21.16 3.20 -21.39
C TRP A 397 -21.05 2.09 -22.43
N LYS A 398 -20.95 0.82 -22.00
CA LYS A 398 -20.93 -0.35 -22.89
C LYS A 398 -22.25 -0.54 -23.67
N TRP A 399 -23.38 -0.05 -23.16
CA TRP A 399 -24.64 -0.10 -23.91
C TRP A 399 -24.79 1.05 -24.90
N LEU A 400 -24.13 2.17 -24.62
CA LEU A 400 -24.21 3.39 -25.44
C LEU A 400 -23.31 3.34 -26.69
N TYR A 401 -22.19 2.61 -26.61
CA TYR A 401 -21.19 2.41 -27.67
C TYR A 401 -20.94 0.93 -27.90
#